data_AF-A0A0Q5ZG58-F1
#
_entry.id   AF-A0A0Q5ZG58-F1
#
_cell.length_a   1.000
_cell.length_b   1.000
_cell.length_c   1.000
_cell.angle_alpha   90.00
_cell.angle_beta   90.00
_cell.angle_gamma   90.00
#
_symmetry.space_group_name_H-M   'P 1'
#
loop_
_entity.id
_entity.type
_entity.pdbx_description
1 polymer ?
#
loop_
_entity_poly.entity_id
_entity_poly.type
_entity_poly.pdbx_seq_one_letter_code
_entity_poly.pdbx_strand_id
1 'polypeptide(L)'
;MTGRGASTSRSIAAPVARPLRCAIYTRVSTEHGLEQEFNSLHNQREAAEAYIKSQAHEGWRCLPAPYDDGGFSGGSLERPALQRLLAEIALKRIDVVVVYKVDRLTRSLSDFARLVELFDAHGVSFVSVTQAFNTTTSMGRLTLNVLLSFAQFEREVTGERIRDKIAASKRKGLWMGGVVPLGYRVEARALHVVEEHAVLIRSIFARYLELGAVTRLQAELDEAGITVPERIDGKGNRLGGKPFSRGHLYQILASPLYIGRLTHRGRVFEGQHQPIVEAAIFEVVQAKLTANHHGKASHRLPSEHLLVGRIHTAEGHALTPSHTVKGTRRYRYYVSQAVLKGKEAARHSDANPIRRLSAPDIEAAVVQSLRSQFPRAGDLSDAEVIARGLAQVVVHPDALHLELTGEERSVVQVRWSPNRSQRHREIIVPPGSDRLGLRPMKVEDRARILKAVATARSWIDDLLAARIADTDAIAMREGCSERSVRMTLSLAQLSPRIVQALVEGRLPRGIGIKSLAELPLSWAEQEHAIGF
;
A
#
# COMPACT_ATOMS: atom_id res chain seq x y z
N MET A 1 56.84 -29.14 -56.68
CA MET A 1 56.37 -28.23 -55.61
C MET A 1 55.03 -28.71 -55.10
N THR A 2 54.65 -28.26 -53.90
CA THR A 2 53.41 -28.48 -53.12
C THR A 2 53.32 -29.76 -52.29
N GLY A 3 53.73 -29.60 -51.02
CA GLY A 3 53.76 -30.59 -49.96
C GLY A 3 52.40 -30.89 -49.32
N ARG A 4 52.37 -32.07 -48.69
CA ARG A 4 51.29 -32.56 -47.82
C ARG A 4 51.32 -31.79 -46.49
N GLY A 5 50.24 -31.08 -46.19
CA GLY A 5 50.04 -30.43 -44.89
C GLY A 5 49.71 -31.47 -43.82
N ALA A 6 50.59 -31.58 -42.82
CA ALA A 6 50.34 -32.33 -41.60
C ALA A 6 49.30 -31.60 -40.74
N SER A 7 48.16 -32.24 -40.47
CA SER A 7 47.17 -31.78 -39.51
C SER A 7 47.70 -32.06 -38.10
N THR A 8 48.10 -30.99 -37.39
CA THR A 8 48.48 -31.05 -35.98
C THR A 8 47.21 -31.07 -35.13
N SER A 9 46.86 -32.26 -34.65
CA SER A 9 45.85 -32.46 -33.62
C SER A 9 46.29 -31.78 -32.31
N ARG A 10 45.73 -30.61 -32.00
CA ARG A 10 45.84 -30.02 -30.66
C ARG A 10 45.03 -30.86 -29.68
N SER A 11 45.73 -31.63 -28.85
CA SER A 11 45.20 -32.24 -27.63
C SER A 11 44.57 -31.17 -26.74
N ILE A 12 43.24 -31.22 -26.59
CA ILE A 12 42.50 -30.41 -25.60
C ILE A 12 42.80 -31.04 -24.23
N ALA A 13 43.67 -30.40 -23.46
CA ALA A 13 43.91 -30.79 -22.07
C ALA A 13 42.61 -30.67 -21.25
N ALA A 14 42.28 -31.71 -20.49
CA ALA A 14 41.15 -31.72 -19.57
C ALA A 14 41.26 -30.54 -18.57
N PRO A 15 40.15 -29.86 -18.22
CA PRO A 15 40.19 -28.75 -17.28
C PRO A 15 40.69 -29.26 -15.92
N VAL A 16 41.80 -28.68 -15.44
CA VAL A 16 42.34 -28.97 -14.10
C VAL A 16 41.30 -28.52 -13.08
N ALA A 17 40.71 -29.47 -12.34
CA ALA A 17 39.72 -29.21 -11.32
C ALA A 17 40.27 -28.21 -10.28
N ARG A 18 39.51 -27.16 -9.96
CA ARG A 18 39.89 -26.21 -8.91
C ARG A 18 40.02 -26.96 -7.57
N PRO A 19 41.01 -26.63 -6.74
CA PRO A 19 41.19 -27.29 -5.45
C PRO A 19 40.00 -26.98 -4.52
N LEU A 20 39.38 -28.02 -3.98
CA LEU A 20 38.25 -27.94 -3.05
C LEU A 20 38.76 -27.68 -1.63
N ARG A 21 38.34 -26.56 -1.03
CA ARG A 21 38.76 -26.12 0.30
C ARG A 21 37.95 -26.86 1.37
N CYS A 22 38.61 -27.74 2.10
CA CYS A 22 38.01 -28.61 3.10
C CYS A 22 38.21 -28.03 4.50
N ALA A 23 37.12 -27.75 5.21
CA ALA A 23 37.13 -27.37 6.62
C ALA A 23 36.83 -28.60 7.49
N ILE A 24 37.60 -28.77 8.56
CA ILE A 24 37.39 -29.84 9.55
C ILE A 24 36.71 -29.24 10.77
N TYR A 25 35.59 -29.84 11.18
CA TYR A 25 34.90 -29.48 12.41
C TYR A 25 35.02 -30.59 13.44
N THR A 26 35.50 -30.24 14.63
CA THR A 26 35.68 -31.20 15.75
C THR A 26 34.92 -30.75 17.00
N ARG A 27 34.46 -31.72 17.79
CA ARG A 27 33.72 -31.45 19.04
C ARG A 27 33.93 -32.52 20.11
N VAL A 28 34.04 -32.06 21.35
CA VAL A 28 33.99 -32.88 22.58
C VAL A 28 33.02 -32.23 23.57
N SER A 29 32.09 -33.01 24.13
CA SER A 29 31.19 -32.55 25.21
C SER A 29 31.83 -32.82 26.57
N THR A 30 31.59 -31.93 27.55
CA THR A 30 32.08 -32.04 28.93
C THR A 30 31.59 -33.27 29.70
N GLU A 31 30.50 -33.91 29.27
CA GLU A 31 29.81 -34.90 30.12
C GLU A 31 30.53 -36.24 30.32
N HIS A 32 31.51 -36.66 29.51
CA HIS A 32 32.33 -37.86 29.77
C HIS A 32 33.61 -37.87 28.92
N GLY A 33 34.75 -37.53 29.52
CA GLY A 33 36.07 -37.88 28.97
C GLY A 33 36.74 -36.77 28.16
N LEU A 34 37.26 -35.75 28.85
CA LEU A 34 38.39 -34.97 28.33
C LEU A 34 39.70 -35.80 28.30
N GLU A 35 39.70 -37.01 28.90
CA GLU A 35 40.88 -37.87 29.10
C GLU A 35 40.80 -39.26 28.45
N GLN A 36 39.78 -39.56 27.65
CA GLN A 36 39.80 -40.81 26.86
C GLN A 36 40.64 -40.59 25.60
N GLU A 37 41.86 -41.15 25.58
CA GLU A 37 42.84 -41.10 24.49
C GLU A 37 42.29 -41.47 23.10
N PHE A 38 41.09 -42.06 23.00
CA PHE A 38 40.49 -42.52 21.76
C PHE A 38 39.50 -41.54 21.10
N ASN A 39 39.05 -40.46 21.76
CA ASN A 39 38.05 -39.52 21.20
C ASN A 39 38.38 -38.04 21.41
N SER A 40 39.67 -37.73 21.55
CA SER A 40 40.17 -36.36 21.67
C SER A 40 39.87 -35.55 20.40
N LEU A 41 39.84 -34.22 20.53
CA LEU A 41 39.73 -33.30 19.38
C LEU A 41 40.86 -33.55 18.36
N HIS A 42 42.05 -33.89 18.87
CA HIS A 42 43.24 -34.17 18.06
C HIS A 42 43.03 -35.41 17.18
N ASN A 43 42.55 -36.52 17.74
CA ASN A 43 42.32 -37.74 16.96
C ASN A 43 41.23 -37.57 15.91
N GLN A 44 40.17 -36.84 16.24
CA GLN A 44 39.10 -36.53 15.28
C GLN A 44 39.66 -35.72 14.10
N ARG A 45 40.53 -34.76 14.39
CA ARG A 45 41.19 -33.94 13.38
C ARG A 45 42.15 -34.76 12.54
N GLU A 46 43.02 -35.55 13.15
CA GLU A 46 43.98 -36.41 12.46
C GLU A 46 43.27 -37.38 11.50
N ALA A 47 42.19 -38.02 11.95
CA ALA A 47 41.38 -38.90 11.11
C ALA A 47 40.75 -38.16 9.91
N ALA A 48 40.27 -36.92 10.12
CA ALA A 48 39.72 -36.10 9.06
C ALA A 48 40.79 -35.58 8.09
N GLU A 49 41.98 -35.22 8.57
CA GLU A 49 43.13 -34.82 7.75
C GLU A 49 43.63 -36.00 6.91
N ALA A 50 43.74 -37.20 7.50
CA ALA A 50 44.08 -38.43 6.79
C ALA A 50 43.05 -38.76 5.69
N TYR A 51 41.75 -38.59 5.99
CA TYR A 51 40.69 -38.77 5.02
C TYR A 51 40.80 -37.76 3.86
N ILE A 52 40.95 -36.47 4.15
CA ILE A 52 41.14 -35.43 3.12
C ILE A 52 42.37 -35.74 2.25
N LYS A 53 43.47 -36.19 2.88
CA LYS A 53 44.69 -36.58 2.15
C LYS A 53 44.45 -37.78 1.23
N SER A 54 43.63 -38.75 1.63
CA SER A 54 43.25 -39.88 0.76
C SER A 54 42.44 -39.42 -0.47
N GLN A 55 41.67 -38.33 -0.35
CA GLN A 55 40.89 -37.72 -1.42
C GLN A 55 41.65 -36.61 -2.18
N ALA A 56 42.97 -36.51 -2.03
CA ALA A 56 43.77 -35.50 -2.71
C ALA A 56 43.68 -35.58 -4.24
N HIS A 57 43.43 -36.78 -4.78
CA HIS A 57 43.23 -37.01 -6.22
C HIS A 57 41.94 -36.34 -6.76
N GLU A 58 40.95 -36.09 -5.90
CA GLU A 58 39.74 -35.30 -6.23
C GLU A 58 39.95 -33.78 -6.05
N GLY A 59 41.18 -33.34 -5.74
CA GLY A 59 41.53 -31.93 -5.57
C GLY A 59 41.24 -31.38 -4.17
N TRP A 60 41.01 -32.23 -3.17
CA TRP A 60 40.69 -31.79 -1.81
C TRP A 60 41.92 -31.21 -1.10
N ARG A 61 41.76 -30.06 -0.46
CA ARG A 61 42.81 -29.38 0.31
C ARG A 61 42.30 -28.96 1.68
N CYS A 62 42.94 -29.44 2.73
CA CYS A 62 42.61 -29.06 4.10
C CYS A 62 42.95 -27.58 4.35
N LEU A 63 42.00 -26.85 4.95
CA LEU A 63 42.23 -25.50 5.45
C LEU A 63 42.99 -25.56 6.80
N PRO A 64 43.94 -24.64 7.05
CA PRO A 64 44.69 -24.62 8.30
C PRO A 64 43.88 -24.11 9.50
N ALA A 65 42.75 -23.43 9.26
CA ALA A 65 41.93 -22.85 10.33
C ALA A 65 41.30 -23.96 11.22
N PRO A 66 41.45 -23.89 12.55
CA PRO A 66 40.80 -24.82 13.48
C PRO A 66 39.36 -24.41 13.78
N TYR A 67 38.42 -25.35 13.57
CA TYR A 67 37.02 -25.22 13.97
C TYR A 67 36.70 -26.25 15.06
N ASP A 68 37.24 -26.00 16.25
CA ASP A 68 37.16 -26.94 17.37
C ASP A 68 36.26 -26.37 18.48
N ASP A 69 35.19 -27.11 18.83
CA ASP A 69 34.30 -26.78 19.96
C ASP A 69 34.53 -27.77 21.12
N GLY A 70 35.41 -27.41 22.05
CA GLY A 70 35.62 -28.13 23.30
C GLY A 70 34.63 -27.70 24.39
N GLY A 71 33.97 -28.65 25.04
CA GLY A 71 33.06 -28.41 26.17
C GLY A 71 31.64 -27.97 25.79
N PHE A 72 31.26 -28.05 24.51
CA PHE A 72 29.93 -27.67 24.03
C PHE A 72 29.02 -28.89 23.77
N SER A 73 27.73 -28.72 24.11
CA SER A 73 26.71 -29.75 23.89
C SER A 73 26.33 -29.89 22.42
N GLY A 74 26.19 -31.14 21.98
CA GLY A 74 25.70 -31.53 20.66
C GLY A 74 24.25 -31.13 20.34
N GLY A 75 23.49 -30.65 21.33
CA GLY A 75 22.07 -30.27 21.20
C GLY A 75 21.80 -28.80 20.87
N SER A 76 22.81 -27.92 20.92
CA SER A 76 22.67 -26.50 20.55
C SER A 76 23.51 -26.16 19.33
N LEU A 77 23.01 -25.30 18.44
CA LEU A 77 23.77 -24.75 17.29
C LEU A 77 24.54 -23.47 17.65
N GLU A 78 24.29 -22.89 18.83
CA GLU A 78 25.01 -21.71 19.32
C GLU A 78 26.35 -22.11 19.91
N ARG A 79 27.33 -22.34 19.02
CA ARG A 79 28.70 -22.69 19.40
C ARG A 79 29.72 -21.81 18.67
N PRO A 80 30.77 -21.30 19.32
CA PRO A 80 31.69 -20.35 18.72
C PRO A 80 32.39 -20.86 17.45
N ALA A 81 32.88 -22.11 17.42
CA ALA A 81 33.55 -22.63 16.23
C ALA A 81 32.58 -22.98 15.11
N LEU A 82 31.41 -23.54 15.44
CA LEU A 82 30.36 -23.80 14.46
C LEU A 82 29.83 -22.51 13.81
N GLN A 83 29.62 -21.45 14.58
CA GLN A 83 29.17 -20.15 14.04
C GLN A 83 30.22 -19.51 13.14
N ARG A 84 31.51 -19.61 13.50
CA ARG A 84 32.62 -19.19 12.61
C ARG A 84 32.64 -20.00 11.32
N LEU A 85 32.44 -21.31 11.39
CA LEU A 85 32.36 -22.19 10.21
C LEU A 85 31.22 -21.74 9.28
N LEU A 86 30.02 -21.51 9.84
CA LEU A 86 28.86 -21.05 9.08
C LEU A 86 29.06 -19.67 8.44
N ALA A 87 29.72 -18.74 9.14
CA ALA A 87 30.07 -17.44 8.57
C ALA A 87 31.04 -17.56 7.39
N GLU A 88 32.05 -18.42 7.49
CA GLU A 88 33.02 -18.67 6.41
C GLU A 88 32.37 -19.38 5.20
N ILE A 89 31.38 -20.23 5.44
CA ILE A 89 30.54 -20.84 4.39
C ILE A 89 29.71 -19.76 3.67
N ALA A 90 29.10 -18.83 4.41
CA ALA A 90 28.35 -17.72 3.82
C ALA A 90 29.24 -16.82 2.94
N LEU A 91 30.52 -16.67 3.32
CA LEU A 91 31.54 -15.96 2.52
C LEU A 91 32.11 -16.80 1.35
N LYS A 92 31.59 -18.01 1.11
CA LYS A 92 32.08 -18.96 0.08
C LYS A 92 33.57 -19.24 0.20
N ARG A 93 34.10 -19.32 1.43
CA ARG A 93 35.51 -19.62 1.71
C ARG A 93 35.79 -21.11 1.91
N ILE A 94 34.75 -21.92 2.00
CA ILE A 94 34.77 -23.36 2.25
C ILE A 94 33.94 -24.05 1.17
N ASP A 95 34.43 -25.17 0.64
CA ASP A 95 33.74 -25.99 -0.36
C ASP A 95 33.29 -27.35 0.20
N VAL A 96 33.99 -27.87 1.21
CA VAL A 96 33.67 -29.16 1.85
C VAL A 96 33.79 -29.04 3.37
N VAL A 97 32.82 -29.55 4.11
CA VAL A 97 32.84 -29.69 5.57
C VAL A 97 33.01 -31.15 5.93
N VAL A 98 34.07 -31.45 6.70
CA VAL A 98 34.43 -32.81 7.11
C VAL A 98 34.30 -32.95 8.62
N VAL A 99 33.61 -34.01 9.05
CA VAL A 99 33.44 -34.37 10.46
C VAL A 99 33.78 -35.84 10.70
N TYR A 100 34.27 -36.17 11.89
CA TYR A 100 34.57 -37.57 12.23
C TYR A 100 33.30 -38.45 12.23
N LYS A 101 32.23 -37.95 12.87
CA LYS A 101 30.89 -38.56 12.99
C LYS A 101 29.81 -37.47 12.96
N VAL A 102 28.60 -37.79 12.52
CA VAL A 102 27.47 -36.83 12.46
C VAL A 102 27.13 -36.26 13.84
N ASP A 103 27.26 -37.06 14.90
CA ASP A 103 27.02 -36.64 16.29
C ASP A 103 27.98 -35.53 16.77
N ARG A 104 29.11 -35.32 16.08
CA ARG A 104 30.03 -34.21 16.33
C ARG A 104 29.41 -32.89 15.90
N LEU A 105 28.69 -32.89 14.78
CA LEU A 105 27.98 -31.72 14.29
C LEU A 105 26.72 -31.44 15.13
N THR A 106 25.83 -32.43 15.27
CA THR A 106 24.59 -32.29 16.04
C THR A 106 24.01 -33.63 16.46
N ARG A 107 23.31 -33.64 17.61
CA ARG A 107 22.51 -34.78 18.09
C ARG A 107 21.05 -34.74 17.65
N SER A 108 20.61 -33.62 17.06
CA SER A 108 19.23 -33.39 16.62
C SER A 108 19.14 -33.60 15.10
N LEU A 109 18.28 -34.53 14.67
CA LEU A 109 18.04 -34.81 13.26
C LEU A 109 17.48 -33.56 12.54
N SER A 110 16.62 -32.80 13.23
CA SER A 110 16.03 -31.57 12.68
C SER A 110 17.04 -30.46 12.43
N ASP A 111 18.08 -30.38 13.27
CA ASP A 111 19.18 -29.42 13.12
C ASP A 111 20.18 -29.90 12.09
N PHE A 112 20.42 -31.22 12.02
CA PHE A 112 21.24 -31.81 10.97
C PHE A 112 20.67 -31.50 9.59
N ALA A 113 19.36 -31.69 9.43
CA ALA A 113 18.63 -31.37 8.21
C ALA A 113 18.82 -29.89 7.81
N ARG A 114 18.65 -28.97 8.75
CA ARG A 114 18.82 -27.52 8.52
C ARG A 114 20.25 -27.16 8.11
N LEU A 115 21.25 -27.79 8.71
CA LEU A 115 22.66 -27.56 8.36
C LEU A 115 22.99 -28.09 6.96
N VAL A 116 22.50 -29.28 6.60
CA VAL A 116 22.73 -29.87 5.27
C VAL A 116 22.05 -29.05 4.18
N GLU A 117 20.81 -28.59 4.40
CA GLU A 117 20.11 -27.67 3.49
C GLU A 117 20.90 -26.36 3.32
N LEU A 118 21.45 -25.81 4.42
CA LEU A 118 22.28 -24.61 4.37
C LEU A 118 23.55 -24.85 3.57
N PHE A 119 24.22 -25.98 3.75
CA PHE A 119 25.42 -26.32 2.99
C PHE A 119 25.12 -26.47 1.50
N ASP A 120 24.06 -27.19 1.13
CA ASP A 120 23.66 -27.39 -0.27
C ASP A 120 23.28 -26.07 -0.95
N ALA A 121 22.56 -25.18 -0.25
CA ALA A 121 22.22 -23.84 -0.74
C ALA A 121 23.46 -22.97 -1.03
N HIS A 122 24.58 -23.22 -0.35
CA HIS A 122 25.85 -22.53 -0.57
C HIS A 122 26.81 -23.31 -1.48
N GLY A 123 26.40 -24.47 -2.01
CA GLY A 123 27.23 -25.35 -2.83
C GLY A 123 28.35 -26.06 -2.05
N VAL A 124 28.20 -26.18 -0.73
CA VAL A 124 29.15 -26.83 0.16
C VAL A 124 28.79 -28.29 0.35
N SER A 125 29.76 -29.18 0.20
CA SER A 125 29.58 -30.62 0.43
C SER A 125 29.82 -30.99 1.90
N PHE A 126 29.09 -31.97 2.41
CA PHE A 126 29.21 -32.51 3.76
C PHE A 126 29.66 -33.97 3.74
N VAL A 127 30.64 -34.28 4.60
CA VAL A 127 31.29 -35.60 4.65
C VAL A 127 31.47 -36.04 6.10
N SER A 128 31.08 -37.27 6.39
CA SER A 128 31.45 -37.97 7.62
C SER A 128 32.56 -39.00 7.35
N VAL A 129 33.61 -39.02 8.16
CA VAL A 129 34.77 -39.91 7.98
C VAL A 129 34.42 -41.37 8.28
N THR A 130 33.67 -41.63 9.36
CA THR A 130 33.40 -43.01 9.83
C THR A 130 32.05 -43.57 9.39
N GLN A 131 31.20 -42.74 8.79
CA GLN A 131 29.85 -43.10 8.35
C GLN A 131 29.74 -42.84 6.85
N ALA A 132 28.96 -43.64 6.13
CA ALA A 132 28.79 -43.51 4.67
C ALA A 132 27.89 -42.31 4.27
N PHE A 133 28.06 -41.15 4.92
CA PHE A 133 27.37 -39.91 4.61
C PHE A 133 28.31 -39.00 3.83
N ASN A 134 28.12 -38.96 2.52
CA ASN A 134 28.88 -38.10 1.63
C ASN A 134 27.96 -37.48 0.56
N THR A 135 27.72 -36.16 0.65
CA THR A 135 26.91 -35.41 -0.33
C THR A 135 27.57 -35.29 -1.71
N THR A 136 28.85 -35.65 -1.86
CA THR A 136 29.51 -35.67 -3.18
C THR A 136 29.06 -36.85 -4.03
N THR A 137 28.50 -37.90 -3.41
CA THR A 137 28.05 -39.13 -4.09
C THR A 137 26.54 -39.16 -4.28
N SER A 138 26.06 -39.75 -5.39
CA SER A 138 24.62 -39.91 -5.64
C SER A 138 23.91 -40.73 -4.56
N MET A 139 24.59 -41.77 -4.02
CA MET A 139 24.06 -42.59 -2.94
C MET A 139 23.98 -41.81 -1.62
N GLY A 140 25.00 -41.03 -1.26
CA GLY A 140 24.97 -40.23 -0.04
C GLY A 140 23.94 -39.10 -0.11
N ARG A 141 23.71 -38.49 -1.29
CA ARG A 141 22.60 -37.56 -1.52
C ARG A 141 21.23 -38.22 -1.31
N LEU A 142 21.03 -39.45 -1.77
CA LEU A 142 19.79 -40.20 -1.54
C LEU A 142 19.54 -40.43 -0.05
N THR A 143 20.54 -40.94 0.68
CA THR A 143 20.40 -41.21 2.13
C THR A 143 20.11 -39.93 2.92
N LEU A 144 20.72 -38.81 2.52
CA LEU A 144 20.43 -37.51 3.13
C LEU A 144 19.00 -37.05 2.86
N ASN A 145 18.50 -37.16 1.63
CA ASN A 145 17.12 -36.80 1.32
C ASN A 145 16.09 -37.62 2.12
N VAL A 146 16.39 -38.89 2.40
CA VAL A 146 15.56 -39.72 3.30
C VAL A 146 15.57 -39.17 4.73
N LEU A 147 16.75 -38.83 5.26
CA LEU A 147 16.87 -38.23 6.60
C LEU A 147 16.17 -36.87 6.69
N LEU A 148 16.27 -36.04 5.64
CA LEU A 148 15.54 -34.78 5.52
C LEU A 148 14.03 -35.02 5.55
N SER A 149 13.53 -36.04 4.84
CA SER A 149 12.11 -36.39 4.81
C SER A 149 11.59 -36.77 6.20
N PHE A 150 12.37 -37.54 6.98
CA PHE A 150 12.01 -37.86 8.36
C PHE A 150 12.05 -36.64 9.29
N ALA A 151 13.04 -35.77 9.15
CA ALA A 151 13.12 -34.53 9.90
C ALA A 151 11.91 -33.62 9.61
N GLN A 152 11.50 -33.54 8.35
CA GLN A 152 10.32 -32.79 7.94
C GLN A 152 9.05 -33.41 8.53
N PHE A 153 8.88 -34.73 8.41
CA PHE A 153 7.76 -35.46 8.98
C PHE A 153 7.65 -35.23 10.50
N GLU A 154 8.75 -35.30 11.24
CA GLU A 154 8.76 -35.04 12.69
C GLU A 154 8.31 -33.62 13.04
N ARG A 155 8.76 -32.61 12.27
CA ARG A 155 8.30 -31.21 12.43
C ARG A 155 6.80 -31.09 12.16
N GLU A 156 6.29 -31.74 11.12
CA GLU A 156 4.87 -31.72 10.76
C GLU A 156 4.01 -32.36 11.86
N VAL A 157 4.38 -33.56 12.33
CA VAL A 157 3.71 -34.27 13.43
C VAL A 157 3.75 -33.46 14.73
N THR A 158 4.88 -32.83 15.04
CA THR A 158 4.99 -31.95 16.22
C THR A 158 4.08 -30.74 16.09
N GLY A 159 4.03 -30.12 14.91
CA GLY A 159 3.13 -29.02 14.60
C GLY A 159 1.65 -29.42 14.72
N GLU A 160 1.29 -30.63 14.30
CA GLU A 160 -0.05 -31.21 14.50
C GLU A 160 -0.38 -31.36 15.98
N ARG A 161 0.49 -32.00 16.75
CA ARG A 161 0.28 -32.19 18.21
C ARG A 161 0.15 -30.87 18.96
N ILE A 162 0.93 -29.86 18.59
CA ILE A 162 0.81 -28.50 19.18
C ILE A 162 -0.55 -27.90 18.82
N ARG A 163 -0.99 -28.00 17.56
CA ARG A 163 -2.32 -27.53 17.14
C ARG A 163 -3.44 -28.23 17.90
N ASP A 164 -3.34 -29.53 18.10
CA ASP A 164 -4.34 -30.32 18.84
C ASP A 164 -4.37 -29.94 20.32
N LYS A 165 -3.21 -29.74 20.95
CA LYS A 165 -3.13 -29.21 22.32
C LYS A 165 -3.73 -27.82 22.42
N ILE A 166 -3.46 -26.93 21.47
CA ILE A 166 -4.07 -25.58 21.42
C ILE A 166 -5.59 -25.69 21.28
N ALA A 167 -6.09 -26.52 20.38
CA ALA A 167 -7.52 -26.72 20.19
C ALA A 167 -8.18 -27.30 21.47
N ALA A 168 -7.55 -28.28 22.11
CA ALA A 168 -8.03 -28.85 23.38
C ALA A 168 -8.02 -27.82 24.52
N SER A 169 -6.96 -27.02 24.64
CA SER A 169 -6.90 -25.95 25.65
C SER A 169 -7.93 -24.85 25.40
N LYS A 170 -8.17 -24.47 24.14
CA LYS A 170 -9.23 -23.51 23.79
C LYS A 170 -10.63 -24.05 24.06
N ARG A 171 -10.87 -25.36 23.89
CA ARG A 171 -12.13 -26.02 24.33
C ARG A 171 -12.31 -25.93 25.84
N LYS A 172 -11.22 -25.93 26.61
CA LYS A 172 -11.24 -25.70 28.06
C LYS A 172 -11.36 -24.22 28.44
N GLY A 173 -11.49 -23.31 27.47
CA GLY A 173 -11.63 -21.86 27.72
C GLY A 173 -10.32 -21.13 28.06
N LEU A 174 -9.16 -21.76 27.84
CA LEU A 174 -7.84 -21.16 28.13
C LEU A 174 -7.35 -20.26 27.00
N TRP A 175 -6.68 -19.17 27.35
CA TRP A 175 -6.05 -18.27 26.39
C TRP A 175 -4.69 -18.81 25.93
N MET A 176 -4.62 -19.25 24.67
CA MET A 176 -3.44 -19.90 24.10
C MET A 176 -2.48 -18.93 23.36
N GLY A 177 -2.64 -17.62 23.57
CA GLY A 177 -1.74 -16.59 23.04
C GLY A 177 -2.30 -15.79 21.85
N GLY A 178 -1.49 -14.85 21.37
CA GLY A 178 -1.87 -13.85 20.36
C GLY A 178 -1.85 -12.43 20.93
N VAL A 179 -2.31 -11.46 20.14
CA VAL A 179 -2.48 -10.08 20.60
C VAL A 179 -3.61 -10.05 21.64
N VAL A 180 -3.32 -9.48 22.81
CA VAL A 180 -4.31 -9.37 23.89
C VAL A 180 -5.39 -8.36 23.49
N PRO A 181 -6.68 -8.75 23.49
CA PRO A 181 -7.79 -7.85 23.21
C PRO A 181 -7.83 -6.67 24.19
N LEU A 182 -8.28 -5.51 23.71
CA LEU A 182 -8.51 -4.35 24.57
C LEU A 182 -9.57 -4.71 25.63
N GLY A 183 -9.36 -4.31 26.89
CA GLY A 183 -10.23 -4.70 28.01
C GLY A 183 -9.67 -5.81 28.90
N TYR A 184 -8.64 -6.53 28.44
CA TYR A 184 -8.09 -7.67 29.15
C TYR A 184 -6.57 -7.62 29.29
N ARG A 185 -6.05 -8.29 30.33
CA ARG A 185 -4.65 -8.64 30.51
C ARG A 185 -4.52 -10.17 30.64
N VAL A 186 -3.37 -10.72 30.29
CA VAL A 186 -3.13 -12.16 30.39
C VAL A 186 -2.24 -12.45 31.60
N GLU A 187 -2.73 -13.25 32.53
CA GLU A 187 -1.95 -13.79 33.66
C GLU A 187 -2.17 -15.31 33.66
N ALA A 188 -1.09 -16.10 33.72
CA ALA A 188 -1.15 -17.57 33.77
C ALA A 188 -2.09 -18.25 32.72
N ARG A 189 -2.18 -17.71 31.49
CA ARG A 189 -3.08 -18.17 30.41
C ARG A 189 -4.58 -17.96 30.65
N ALA A 190 -4.94 -17.15 31.65
CA ALA A 190 -6.29 -16.64 31.87
C ALA A 190 -6.36 -15.15 31.47
N LEU A 191 -7.51 -14.72 30.94
CA LEU A 191 -7.76 -13.31 30.66
C LEU A 191 -8.42 -12.69 31.90
N HIS A 192 -7.80 -11.64 32.43
CA HIS A 192 -8.32 -10.84 33.54
C HIS A 192 -8.78 -9.49 33.02
N VAL A 193 -9.90 -8.99 33.53
CA VAL A 193 -10.46 -7.71 33.12
C VAL A 193 -9.59 -6.57 33.65
N VAL A 194 -9.30 -5.60 32.78
CA VAL A 194 -8.70 -4.32 33.17
C VAL A 194 -9.83 -3.30 33.23
N GLU A 195 -10.19 -2.88 34.44
CA GLU A 195 -11.44 -2.14 34.67
C GLU A 195 -11.51 -0.81 33.90
N GLU A 196 -10.40 -0.07 33.83
CA GLU A 196 -10.30 1.18 33.05
C GLU A 196 -10.65 0.98 31.58
N HIS A 197 -10.12 -0.09 30.98
CA HIS A 197 -10.41 -0.45 29.60
C HIS A 197 -11.81 -1.04 29.44
N ALA A 198 -12.31 -1.75 30.46
CA ALA A 198 -13.65 -2.33 30.46
C ALA A 198 -14.74 -1.26 30.43
N VAL A 199 -14.55 -0.16 31.17
CA VAL A 199 -15.44 1.01 31.13
C VAL A 199 -15.51 1.58 29.72
N LEU A 200 -14.37 1.75 29.04
CA LEU A 200 -14.31 2.22 27.66
C LEU A 200 -15.01 1.27 26.68
N ILE A 201 -14.85 -0.05 26.85
CA ILE A 201 -15.55 -1.02 26.01
C ILE A 201 -17.07 -0.93 26.24
N ARG A 202 -17.52 -0.86 27.49
CA ARG A 202 -18.96 -0.71 27.81
C ARG A 202 -19.53 0.58 27.21
N SER A 203 -18.81 1.69 27.29
CA SER A 203 -19.25 2.96 26.69
C SER A 203 -19.32 2.89 25.16
N ILE A 204 -18.37 2.23 24.49
CA ILE A 204 -18.40 2.00 23.03
C ILE A 204 -19.65 1.22 22.61
N PHE A 205 -20.00 0.15 23.35
CA PHE A 205 -21.21 -0.64 23.06
C PHE A 205 -22.49 0.19 23.26
N ALA A 206 -22.59 0.94 24.37
CA ALA A 206 -23.74 1.80 24.66
C ALA A 206 -23.91 2.90 23.61
N ARG A 207 -22.84 3.65 23.28
CA ARG A 207 -22.87 4.71 22.27
C ARG A 207 -23.18 4.19 20.87
N TYR A 208 -22.70 2.99 20.52
CA TYR A 208 -23.09 2.36 19.25
C TYR A 208 -24.61 2.08 19.19
N LEU A 209 -25.21 1.63 20.28
CA LEU A 209 -26.66 1.39 20.33
C LEU A 209 -27.45 2.69 20.18
N GLU A 210 -27.01 3.78 20.80
CA GLU A 210 -27.65 5.10 20.69
C GLU A 210 -27.48 5.69 19.28
N LEU A 211 -26.23 5.76 18.78
CA LEU A 211 -25.92 6.37 17.49
C LEU A 211 -26.36 5.53 16.31
N GLY A 212 -26.31 4.21 16.42
CA GLY A 212 -26.72 3.26 15.39
C GLY A 212 -25.86 3.17 14.13
N ALA A 213 -24.71 3.84 14.05
CA ALA A 213 -23.76 3.72 12.95
C ALA A 213 -22.31 3.84 13.42
N VAL A 214 -21.44 2.93 12.97
CA VAL A 214 -20.00 2.91 13.35
C VAL A 214 -19.27 4.18 12.88
N THR A 215 -19.71 4.81 11.78
CA THR A 215 -19.13 6.08 11.30
C THR A 215 -19.41 7.24 12.25
N ARG A 216 -20.62 7.32 12.80
CA ARG A 216 -20.96 8.35 13.81
C ARG A 216 -20.20 8.10 15.10
N LEU A 217 -20.08 6.83 15.50
CA LEU A 217 -19.34 6.44 16.69
C LEU A 217 -17.86 6.83 16.58
N GLN A 218 -17.23 6.58 15.42
CA GLN A 218 -15.87 7.00 15.18
C GLN A 218 -15.72 8.52 15.27
N ALA A 219 -16.61 9.27 14.62
CA ALA A 219 -16.57 10.73 14.63
C ALA A 219 -16.71 11.30 16.05
N GLU A 220 -17.61 10.74 16.88
CA GLU A 220 -17.76 11.14 18.28
C GLU A 220 -16.52 10.82 19.11
N LEU A 221 -15.94 9.63 18.96
CA LEU A 221 -14.72 9.26 19.68
C LEU A 221 -13.54 10.16 19.27
N ASP A 222 -13.44 10.51 17.99
CA ASP A 222 -12.41 11.42 17.47
C ASP A 222 -12.62 12.86 18.00
N GLU A 223 -13.86 13.35 18.06
CA GLU A 223 -14.21 14.67 18.61
C GLU A 223 -13.94 14.77 20.11
N ALA A 224 -14.21 13.69 20.85
CA ALA A 224 -13.90 13.57 22.28
C ALA A 224 -12.41 13.33 22.56
N GLY A 225 -11.56 13.19 21.53
CA GLY A 225 -10.12 12.92 21.68
C GLY A 225 -9.81 11.55 22.29
N ILE A 226 -10.75 10.60 22.24
CA ILE A 226 -10.60 9.28 22.84
C ILE A 226 -9.75 8.40 21.93
N THR A 227 -8.57 8.02 22.41
CA THR A 227 -7.64 7.15 21.69
C THR A 227 -7.62 5.74 22.26
N VAL A 228 -7.10 4.79 21.48
CA VAL A 228 -6.91 3.42 21.94
C VAL A 228 -5.85 3.41 23.05
N PRO A 229 -6.16 2.90 24.26
CA PRO A 229 -5.19 2.86 25.36
C PRO A 229 -3.88 2.18 24.98
N GLU A 230 -2.76 2.77 25.42
CA GLU A 230 -1.43 2.21 25.22
C GLU A 230 -1.25 0.93 26.05
N ARG A 231 -0.71 -0.12 25.42
CA ARG A 231 -0.40 -1.37 26.08
C ARG A 231 0.80 -2.05 25.43
N ILE A 232 1.48 -2.90 26.18
CA ILE A 232 2.63 -3.66 25.70
C ILE A 232 2.16 -5.10 25.42
N ASP A 233 2.48 -5.64 24.25
CA ASP A 233 2.21 -7.04 23.94
C ASP A 233 3.20 -7.98 24.65
N GLY A 234 2.93 -9.29 24.64
CA GLY A 234 3.84 -10.28 25.25
C GLY A 234 5.22 -10.39 24.59
N LYS A 235 5.48 -9.64 23.51
CA LYS A 235 6.76 -9.55 22.79
C LYS A 235 7.46 -8.19 23.00
N GLY A 236 6.92 -7.30 23.84
CA GLY A 236 7.48 -5.99 24.11
C GLY A 236 7.08 -4.88 23.12
N ASN A 237 6.22 -5.15 22.14
CA ASN A 237 5.75 -4.13 21.19
C ASN A 237 4.67 -3.25 21.82
N ARG A 238 4.76 -1.95 21.58
CA ARG A 238 3.72 -0.99 21.97
C ARG A 238 2.53 -1.07 21.01
N LEU A 239 1.34 -1.22 21.57
CA LEU A 239 0.05 -1.21 20.91
C LEU A 239 -0.76 -0.02 21.44
N GLY A 240 -1.62 0.56 20.61
CA GLY A 240 -2.47 1.71 21.01
C GLY A 240 -1.84 3.07 20.71
N GLY A 241 -2.29 4.10 21.42
CA GLY A 241 -1.87 5.50 21.25
C GLY A 241 -2.39 6.16 19.97
N LYS A 242 -3.33 5.53 19.26
CA LYS A 242 -3.89 6.02 17.99
C LYS A 242 -5.41 6.18 18.10
N PRO A 243 -6.03 7.06 17.30
CA PRO A 243 -7.49 7.16 17.20
C PRO A 243 -8.14 5.84 16.79
N PHE A 244 -9.41 5.64 17.17
CA PHE A 244 -10.15 4.44 16.83
C PHE A 244 -10.48 4.40 15.32
N SER A 245 -9.86 3.49 14.58
CA SER A 245 -10.27 3.25 13.20
C SER A 245 -11.61 2.52 13.13
N ARG A 246 -12.39 2.76 12.06
CA ARG A 246 -13.65 2.03 11.80
C ARG A 246 -13.48 0.52 11.83
N GLY A 247 -12.39 0.00 11.25
CA GLY A 247 -12.10 -1.44 11.23
C GLY A 247 -11.88 -2.00 12.64
N HIS A 248 -11.18 -1.24 13.49
CA HIS A 248 -10.97 -1.62 14.89
C HIS A 248 -12.29 -1.62 15.68
N LEU A 249 -13.16 -0.63 15.46
CA LEU A 249 -14.49 -0.60 16.09
C LEU A 249 -15.35 -1.79 15.66
N TYR A 250 -15.35 -2.18 14.39
CA TYR A 250 -16.02 -3.40 13.93
C TYR A 250 -15.46 -4.67 14.60
N GLN A 251 -14.12 -4.76 14.75
CA GLN A 251 -13.50 -5.89 15.44
C GLN A 251 -13.93 -5.96 16.92
N ILE A 252 -14.01 -4.81 17.61
CA ILE A 252 -14.46 -4.76 19.00
C ILE A 252 -15.93 -5.18 19.09
N LEU A 253 -16.81 -4.54 18.33
CA LEU A 253 -18.26 -4.77 18.40
C LEU A 253 -18.66 -6.18 17.95
N ALA A 254 -17.92 -6.81 17.03
CA ALA A 254 -18.21 -8.16 16.55
C ALA A 254 -17.58 -9.29 17.38
N SER A 255 -16.71 -8.97 18.35
CA SER A 255 -15.94 -9.98 19.07
C SER A 255 -16.75 -10.64 20.19
N PRO A 256 -17.02 -11.96 20.15
CA PRO A 256 -17.69 -12.68 21.24
C PRO A 256 -16.87 -12.74 22.54
N LEU A 257 -15.61 -12.30 22.49
CA LEU A 257 -14.73 -12.26 23.65
C LEU A 257 -15.29 -11.40 24.77
N TYR A 258 -15.97 -10.30 24.43
CA TYR A 258 -16.53 -9.39 25.43
C TYR A 258 -17.72 -9.96 26.21
N ILE A 259 -18.32 -11.05 25.74
CA ILE A 259 -19.39 -11.80 26.43
C ILE A 259 -18.87 -13.11 27.04
N GLY A 260 -17.56 -13.23 27.26
CA GLY A 260 -16.98 -14.42 27.90
C GLY A 260 -16.68 -15.58 26.96
N ARG A 261 -16.80 -15.41 25.63
CA ARG A 261 -16.66 -16.51 24.66
C ARG A 261 -15.42 -16.39 23.77
N LEU A 262 -14.72 -17.49 23.53
CA LEU A 262 -13.53 -17.55 22.67
C LEU A 262 -13.86 -18.14 21.30
N THR A 263 -13.32 -17.57 20.23
CA THR A 263 -13.50 -18.10 18.87
C THR A 263 -12.25 -18.83 18.38
N HIS A 264 -12.44 -19.98 17.73
CA HIS A 264 -11.37 -20.71 17.06
C HIS A 264 -11.89 -21.48 15.84
N ARG A 265 -11.31 -21.20 14.66
CA ARG A 265 -11.70 -21.81 13.37
C ARG A 265 -13.22 -21.75 13.13
N GLY A 266 -13.83 -20.60 13.42
CA GLY A 266 -15.27 -20.36 13.24
C GLY A 266 -16.18 -21.00 14.30
N ARG A 267 -15.64 -21.76 15.27
CA ARG A 267 -16.40 -22.28 16.41
C ARG A 267 -16.23 -21.38 17.62
N VAL A 268 -17.30 -21.27 18.41
CA VAL A 268 -17.35 -20.50 19.65
C VAL A 268 -17.27 -21.44 20.83
N PHE A 269 -16.44 -21.12 21.82
CA PHE A 269 -16.22 -21.87 23.05
C PHE A 269 -16.46 -20.96 24.25
N GLU A 270 -16.91 -21.52 25.37
CA GLU A 270 -17.00 -20.79 26.64
C GLU A 270 -15.57 -20.52 27.16
N GLY A 271 -15.27 -19.25 27.41
CA GLY A 271 -14.00 -18.80 27.97
C GLY A 271 -14.04 -18.84 29.50
N GLN A 272 -12.88 -18.96 30.14
CA GLN A 272 -12.78 -18.88 31.61
C GLN A 272 -12.78 -17.44 32.14
N HIS A 273 -12.83 -16.44 31.25
CA HIS A 273 -12.67 -15.05 31.59
C HIS A 273 -14.00 -14.35 31.85
N GLN A 274 -13.96 -13.33 32.69
CA GLN A 274 -15.17 -12.56 33.03
C GLN A 274 -15.65 -11.74 31.80
N PRO A 275 -16.95 -11.77 31.48
CA PRO A 275 -17.51 -10.91 30.45
C PRO A 275 -17.43 -9.43 30.87
N ILE A 276 -17.13 -8.55 29.90
CA ILE A 276 -17.16 -7.09 30.09
C ILE A 276 -18.54 -6.54 29.75
N VAL A 277 -19.22 -7.16 28.79
CA VAL A 277 -20.52 -6.75 28.27
C VAL A 277 -21.52 -7.88 28.50
N GLU A 278 -22.76 -7.53 28.83
CA GLU A 278 -23.86 -8.49 28.96
C GLU A 278 -24.23 -9.12 27.62
N ALA A 279 -24.58 -10.40 27.62
CA ALA A 279 -24.94 -11.13 26.42
C ALA A 279 -26.12 -10.48 25.65
N ALA A 280 -27.12 -9.96 26.38
CA ALA A 280 -28.27 -9.28 25.79
C ALA A 280 -27.87 -8.02 25.00
N ILE A 281 -26.97 -7.19 25.55
CA ILE A 281 -26.46 -5.98 24.86
C ILE A 281 -25.72 -6.39 23.59
N PHE A 282 -24.87 -7.42 23.67
CA PHE A 282 -24.11 -7.90 22.51
C PHE A 282 -25.01 -8.42 21.40
N GLU A 283 -26.07 -9.18 21.72
CA GLU A 283 -27.03 -9.69 20.74
C GLU A 283 -27.76 -8.56 20.00
N VAL A 284 -28.20 -7.52 20.73
CA VAL A 284 -28.82 -6.34 20.11
C VAL A 284 -27.82 -5.61 19.20
N VAL A 285 -26.56 -5.48 19.62
CA VAL A 285 -25.49 -4.92 18.79
C VAL A 285 -25.26 -5.75 17.52
N GLN A 286 -25.23 -7.09 17.60
CA GLN A 286 -25.08 -7.95 16.43
C GLN A 286 -26.26 -7.84 15.47
N ALA A 287 -27.49 -7.79 16.00
CA ALA A 287 -28.69 -7.59 15.18
C ALA A 287 -28.61 -6.25 14.44
N LYS A 288 -28.20 -5.18 15.11
CA LYS A 288 -28.03 -3.85 14.51
C LYS A 288 -26.89 -3.80 13.50
N LEU A 289 -25.76 -4.44 13.78
CA LEU A 289 -24.64 -4.59 12.82
C LEU A 289 -25.09 -5.33 11.57
N THR A 290 -25.87 -6.40 11.72
CA THR A 290 -26.40 -7.21 10.60
C THR A 290 -27.43 -6.43 9.80
N ALA A 291 -28.32 -5.68 10.44
CA ALA A 291 -29.27 -4.79 9.76
C ALA A 291 -28.57 -3.66 8.98
N ASN A 292 -27.50 -3.11 9.54
CA ASN A 292 -26.65 -2.11 8.90
C ASN A 292 -25.73 -2.70 7.83
N HIS A 293 -25.56 -4.03 7.81
CA HIS A 293 -24.83 -4.71 6.77
C HIS A 293 -25.71 -4.73 5.51
N HIS A 294 -25.64 -3.63 4.76
CA HIS A 294 -26.08 -3.60 3.37
C HIS A 294 -25.28 -4.66 2.61
N GLY A 295 -25.86 -5.85 2.48
CA GLY A 295 -25.23 -6.97 1.82
C GLY A 295 -24.67 -6.54 0.46
N LYS A 296 -23.59 -7.20 0.04
CA LYS A 296 -23.11 -7.18 -1.36
C LYS A 296 -24.15 -7.68 -2.38
N ALA A 297 -25.38 -7.94 -1.94
CA ALA A 297 -26.56 -8.17 -2.75
C ALA A 297 -27.48 -6.92 -2.72
N SER A 298 -26.96 -5.75 -3.05
CA SER A 298 -27.78 -4.93 -3.93
C SER A 298 -27.81 -5.71 -5.23
N HIS A 299 -28.99 -6.17 -5.67
CA HIS A 299 -29.27 -6.16 -7.10
C HIS A 299 -28.65 -4.85 -7.59
N ARG A 300 -27.58 -4.91 -8.39
CA ARG A 300 -26.97 -3.70 -8.93
C ARG A 300 -28.12 -3.04 -9.68
N LEU A 301 -28.69 -1.98 -9.11
CA LEU A 301 -29.62 -1.12 -9.81
C LEU A 301 -28.97 -0.85 -11.18
N PRO A 302 -29.70 -0.99 -12.30
CA PRO A 302 -29.14 -0.76 -13.62
C PRO A 302 -28.44 0.60 -13.60
N SER A 303 -27.12 0.53 -13.52
CA SER A 303 -26.27 1.68 -13.44
C SER A 303 -26.25 2.24 -14.85
N GLU A 304 -26.69 3.48 -15.03
CA GLU A 304 -26.52 4.18 -16.32
C GLU A 304 -25.05 4.27 -16.75
N HIS A 305 -24.10 3.96 -15.87
CA HIS A 305 -22.68 3.87 -16.19
C HIS A 305 -22.35 2.49 -16.76
N LEU A 306 -21.96 2.44 -18.03
CA LEU A 306 -21.76 1.20 -18.79
C LEU A 306 -20.38 0.55 -18.53
N LEU A 307 -19.39 1.32 -18.08
CA LEU A 307 -17.99 0.87 -17.91
C LEU A 307 -17.63 0.56 -16.45
N VAL A 308 -18.62 0.45 -15.56
CA VAL A 308 -18.37 0.21 -14.12
C VAL A 308 -17.59 -1.07 -13.92
N GLY A 309 -16.44 -0.95 -13.25
CA GLY A 309 -15.55 -2.08 -12.96
C GLY A 309 -14.66 -2.54 -14.12
N ARG A 310 -14.76 -1.89 -15.29
CA ARG A 310 -13.92 -2.19 -16.47
C ARG A 310 -12.96 -1.06 -16.85
N ILE A 311 -13.07 0.12 -16.23
CA ILE A 311 -12.29 1.31 -16.58
C ILE A 311 -11.15 1.59 -15.57
N HIS A 312 -9.94 1.77 -16.08
CA HIS A 312 -8.72 2.02 -15.31
C HIS A 312 -7.90 3.15 -15.93
N THR A 313 -7.06 3.81 -15.13
CA THR A 313 -6.05 4.74 -15.63
C THR A 313 -4.81 3.98 -16.12
N ALA A 314 -3.93 4.65 -16.87
CA ALA A 314 -2.63 4.11 -17.28
C ALA A 314 -1.77 3.62 -16.09
N GLU A 315 -1.94 4.21 -14.91
CA GLU A 315 -1.27 3.83 -13.66
C GLU A 315 -1.95 2.65 -12.94
N GLY A 316 -2.96 2.02 -13.56
CA GLY A 316 -3.69 0.88 -13.01
C GLY A 316 -4.73 1.25 -11.95
N HIS A 317 -5.08 2.52 -11.78
CA HIS A 317 -6.10 2.93 -10.82
C HIS A 317 -7.51 2.77 -11.41
N ALA A 318 -8.38 2.02 -10.75
CA ALA A 318 -9.77 1.91 -11.16
C ALA A 318 -10.49 3.27 -11.06
N LEU A 319 -11.29 3.62 -12.08
CA LEU A 319 -12.22 4.75 -11.97
C LEU A 319 -13.60 4.29 -11.49
N THR A 320 -14.13 5.00 -10.51
CA THR A 320 -15.43 4.71 -9.88
C THR A 320 -16.49 5.67 -10.41
N PRO A 321 -17.71 5.19 -10.71
CA PRO A 321 -18.80 6.05 -11.15
C PRO A 321 -19.18 7.07 -10.07
N SER A 322 -19.45 8.29 -10.49
CA SER A 322 -19.90 9.40 -9.66
C SER A 322 -20.87 10.26 -10.46
N HIS A 323 -21.69 11.06 -9.78
CA HIS A 323 -22.60 11.98 -10.44
C HIS A 323 -22.74 13.28 -9.67
N THR A 324 -23.17 14.33 -10.34
CA THR A 324 -23.54 15.62 -9.75
C THR A 324 -24.87 16.06 -10.34
N VAL A 325 -25.75 16.62 -9.50
CA VAL A 325 -27.05 17.13 -9.94
C VAL A 325 -26.99 18.65 -9.93
N LYS A 326 -27.41 19.29 -11.03
CA LYS A 326 -27.58 20.74 -11.12
C LYS A 326 -28.96 21.05 -11.69
N GLY A 327 -29.86 21.54 -10.85
CA GLY A 327 -31.28 21.67 -11.17
C GLY A 327 -31.89 20.30 -11.44
N THR A 328 -32.55 20.14 -12.60
CA THR A 328 -33.13 18.87 -13.05
C THR A 328 -32.16 17.98 -13.83
N ARG A 329 -30.93 18.46 -14.12
CA ARG A 329 -29.95 17.71 -14.93
C ARG A 329 -28.96 16.96 -14.05
N ARG A 330 -28.80 15.65 -14.32
CA ARG A 330 -27.80 14.78 -13.70
C ARG A 330 -26.60 14.61 -14.62
N TYR A 331 -25.42 14.99 -14.14
CA TYR A 331 -24.15 14.83 -14.84
C TYR A 331 -23.41 13.61 -14.31
N ARG A 332 -23.01 12.71 -15.20
CA ARG A 332 -22.36 11.43 -14.89
C ARG A 332 -20.87 11.50 -15.18
N TYR A 333 -20.05 11.01 -14.25
CA TYR A 333 -18.59 11.03 -14.33
C TYR A 333 -17.95 9.72 -13.85
N TYR A 334 -16.73 9.45 -14.30
CA TYR A 334 -15.82 8.47 -13.70
C TYR A 334 -14.70 9.19 -12.96
N VAL A 335 -14.44 8.82 -11.71
CA VAL A 335 -13.44 9.47 -10.84
C VAL A 335 -12.39 8.45 -10.40
N SER A 336 -11.11 8.80 -10.51
CA SER A 336 -10.03 7.91 -10.07
C SER A 336 -10.10 7.65 -8.55
N GLN A 337 -9.99 6.38 -8.14
CA GLN A 337 -9.99 6.02 -6.71
C GLN A 337 -8.83 6.65 -5.92
N ALA A 338 -7.70 6.96 -6.58
CA ALA A 338 -6.58 7.64 -5.94
C ALA A 338 -6.96 9.04 -5.43
N VAL A 339 -7.82 9.74 -6.20
CA VAL A 339 -8.34 11.07 -5.85
C VAL A 339 -9.36 10.96 -4.70
N LEU A 340 -10.24 9.96 -4.73
CA LEU A 340 -11.25 9.74 -3.68
C LEU A 340 -10.64 9.33 -2.32
N LYS A 341 -9.53 8.58 -2.34
CA LYS A 341 -8.84 8.10 -1.13
C LYS A 341 -7.86 9.14 -0.53
N GLY A 342 -7.83 10.36 -1.08
CA GLY A 342 -7.03 11.47 -0.53
C GLY A 342 -5.52 11.24 -0.56
N LYS A 343 -4.99 10.30 -1.36
CA LYS A 343 -3.55 10.03 -1.43
C LYS A 343 -2.83 11.28 -1.97
N GLU A 344 -1.97 11.86 -1.15
CA GLU A 344 -1.16 13.06 -1.46
C GLU A 344 -0.31 12.90 -2.73
N ALA A 345 0.02 11.67 -3.13
CA ALA A 345 0.72 11.35 -4.38
C ALA A 345 0.00 11.86 -5.65
N ALA A 346 -1.32 12.07 -5.63
CA ALA A 346 -2.05 12.66 -6.77
C ALA A 346 -1.96 14.19 -6.84
N ARG A 347 -1.38 14.85 -5.82
CA ARG A 347 -1.17 16.31 -5.78
C ARG A 347 0.16 16.74 -6.40
N HIS A 348 1.14 15.84 -6.49
CA HIS A 348 2.53 16.13 -6.89
C HIS A 348 3.10 15.17 -7.96
N SER A 349 2.28 14.69 -8.90
CA SER A 349 2.82 14.17 -10.16
C SER A 349 2.72 15.27 -11.23
N ASP A 350 3.87 15.77 -11.69
CA ASP A 350 4.00 16.75 -12.78
C ASP A 350 3.53 16.23 -14.15
N ALA A 351 3.03 14.99 -14.22
CA ALA A 351 2.31 14.44 -15.35
C ALA A 351 0.80 14.35 -15.00
N ASN A 352 0.03 15.25 -15.59
CA ASN A 352 -1.44 15.42 -15.54
C ASN A 352 -2.25 14.11 -15.31
N PRO A 353 -2.55 13.70 -14.06
CA PRO A 353 -3.27 12.46 -13.82
C PRO A 353 -4.76 12.65 -14.13
N ILE A 354 -5.35 11.73 -14.88
CA ILE A 354 -6.77 11.75 -15.22
C ILE A 354 -7.62 11.66 -13.94
N ARG A 355 -8.14 12.80 -13.47
CA ARG A 355 -8.87 12.90 -12.19
C ARG A 355 -10.35 12.55 -12.32
N ARG A 356 -11.00 13.10 -13.35
CA ARG A 356 -12.43 12.96 -13.63
C ARG A 356 -12.66 12.91 -15.13
N LEU A 357 -13.55 12.02 -15.56
CA LEU A 357 -13.94 11.84 -16.96
C LEU A 357 -15.45 11.96 -17.10
N SER A 358 -15.93 12.57 -18.19
CA SER A 358 -17.35 12.55 -18.57
C SER A 358 -17.75 11.11 -18.91
N ALA A 359 -18.74 10.56 -18.20
CA ALA A 359 -19.20 9.19 -18.48
C ALA A 359 -19.87 9.06 -19.86
N PRO A 360 -20.76 9.99 -20.29
CA PRO A 360 -21.33 9.93 -21.64
C PRO A 360 -20.27 9.96 -22.75
N ASP A 361 -19.27 10.83 -22.65
CA ASP A 361 -18.28 11.03 -23.72
C ASP A 361 -17.39 9.80 -23.91
N ILE A 362 -16.93 9.19 -22.80
CA ILE A 362 -16.08 7.99 -22.87
C ILE A 362 -16.89 6.75 -23.25
N GLU A 363 -18.13 6.62 -22.76
CA GLU A 363 -19.02 5.52 -23.11
C GLU A 363 -19.33 5.53 -24.60
N ALA A 364 -19.65 6.70 -25.17
CA ALA A 364 -19.89 6.85 -26.61
C ALA A 364 -18.66 6.46 -27.45
N ALA A 365 -17.47 6.91 -27.06
CA ALA A 365 -16.22 6.58 -27.77
C ALA A 365 -15.92 5.07 -27.74
N VAL A 366 -16.13 4.42 -26.60
CA VAL A 366 -15.94 2.97 -26.45
C VAL A 366 -16.96 2.20 -27.27
N VAL A 367 -18.25 2.53 -27.15
CA VAL A 367 -19.33 1.87 -27.90
C VAL A 367 -19.13 2.01 -29.41
N GLN A 368 -18.78 3.21 -29.88
CA GLN A 368 -18.52 3.46 -31.30
C GLN A 368 -17.36 2.59 -31.82
N SER A 369 -16.28 2.46 -31.05
CA SER A 369 -15.14 1.62 -31.41
C SER A 369 -15.45 0.12 -31.38
N LEU A 370 -16.29 -0.33 -30.45
CA LEU A 370 -16.71 -1.73 -30.41
C LEU A 370 -17.66 -2.07 -31.57
N ARG A 371 -18.61 -1.18 -31.89
CA ARG A 371 -19.54 -1.38 -33.02
C ARG A 371 -18.81 -1.40 -34.37
N SER A 372 -17.73 -0.63 -34.54
CA SER A 372 -16.92 -0.67 -35.77
C SER A 372 -16.12 -1.97 -35.92
N GLN A 373 -15.68 -2.55 -34.80
CA GLN A 373 -14.92 -3.80 -34.79
C GLN A 373 -15.80 -5.06 -34.87
N PHE A 374 -17.04 -4.97 -34.40
CA PHE A 374 -18.01 -6.07 -34.44
C PHE A 374 -19.28 -5.65 -35.20
N PRO A 375 -19.25 -5.56 -36.55
CA PRO A 375 -20.40 -5.10 -37.35
C PRO A 375 -21.67 -5.96 -37.18
N ARG A 376 -21.51 -7.24 -36.82
CA ARG A 376 -22.62 -8.16 -36.52
C ARG A 376 -23.35 -7.86 -35.20
N ALA A 377 -22.92 -6.85 -34.44
CA ALA A 377 -23.54 -6.41 -33.20
C ALA A 377 -24.54 -5.26 -33.37
N GLY A 378 -24.95 -4.93 -34.60
CA GLY A 378 -25.82 -3.78 -34.92
C GLY A 378 -27.13 -3.73 -34.11
N ASP A 379 -27.74 -4.89 -33.86
CA ASP A 379 -29.03 -5.03 -33.16
C ASP A 379 -28.91 -5.11 -31.63
N LEU A 380 -27.68 -5.11 -31.08
CA LEU A 380 -27.45 -5.21 -29.64
C LEU A 380 -27.51 -3.83 -28.96
N SER A 381 -27.97 -3.81 -27.71
CA SER A 381 -27.90 -2.62 -26.87
C SER A 381 -26.45 -2.27 -26.52
N ASP A 382 -26.16 -1.01 -26.21
CA ASP A 382 -24.81 -0.55 -25.85
C ASP A 382 -24.22 -1.33 -24.67
N ALA A 383 -25.06 -1.71 -23.70
CA ALA A 383 -24.69 -2.54 -22.58
C ALA A 383 -24.27 -3.96 -23.01
N GLU A 384 -24.97 -4.56 -23.96
CA GLU A 384 -24.66 -5.90 -24.49
C GLU A 384 -23.40 -5.89 -25.35
N VAL A 385 -23.20 -4.84 -26.16
CA VAL A 385 -21.98 -4.64 -26.96
C VAL A 385 -20.76 -4.59 -26.04
N ILE A 386 -20.82 -3.80 -24.97
CA ILE A 386 -19.75 -3.74 -23.97
C ILE A 386 -19.61 -5.08 -23.26
N ALA A 387 -20.71 -5.68 -22.79
CA ALA A 387 -20.68 -6.93 -22.04
C ALA A 387 -19.97 -8.06 -22.78
N ARG A 388 -20.21 -8.18 -24.09
CA ARG A 388 -19.65 -9.23 -24.96
C ARG A 388 -18.29 -8.88 -25.58
N GLY A 389 -18.05 -7.61 -25.87
CA GLY A 389 -16.89 -7.18 -26.66
C GLY A 389 -15.69 -6.65 -25.86
N LEU A 390 -15.88 -6.22 -24.60
CA LEU A 390 -14.88 -5.43 -23.87
C LEU A 390 -14.48 -6.06 -22.53
N ALA A 391 -13.20 -6.43 -22.39
CA ALA A 391 -12.64 -6.89 -21.13
C ALA A 391 -12.30 -5.69 -20.21
N GLN A 392 -11.55 -4.72 -20.73
CA GLN A 392 -11.04 -3.59 -19.95
C GLN A 392 -10.80 -2.34 -20.83
N VAL A 393 -10.91 -1.16 -20.22
CA VAL A 393 -10.51 0.13 -20.81
C VAL A 393 -9.38 0.73 -19.97
N VAL A 394 -8.27 1.07 -20.62
CA VAL A 394 -7.18 1.82 -20.02
C VAL A 394 -7.14 3.22 -20.63
N VAL A 395 -7.28 4.24 -19.78
CA VAL A 395 -7.32 5.65 -20.20
C VAL A 395 -5.92 6.25 -20.11
N HIS A 396 -5.42 6.73 -21.26
CA HIS A 396 -4.22 7.53 -21.40
C HIS A 396 -4.58 9.01 -21.65
N PRO A 397 -3.63 9.96 -21.50
CA PRO A 397 -3.90 11.38 -21.72
C PRO A 397 -4.46 11.72 -23.11
N ASP A 398 -4.03 11.02 -24.15
CA ASP A 398 -4.39 11.29 -25.55
C ASP A 398 -4.98 10.08 -26.29
N ALA A 399 -5.21 8.96 -25.60
CA ALA A 399 -5.79 7.76 -26.18
C ALA A 399 -6.57 6.90 -25.17
N LEU A 400 -7.46 6.06 -25.69
CA LEU A 400 -8.09 4.96 -24.97
C LEU A 400 -7.56 3.64 -25.53
N HIS A 401 -7.10 2.74 -24.65
CA HIS A 401 -6.76 1.38 -25.02
C HIS A 401 -7.89 0.46 -24.58
N LEU A 402 -8.52 -0.21 -25.56
CA LEU A 402 -9.63 -1.12 -25.35
C LEU A 402 -9.11 -2.56 -25.46
N GLU A 403 -9.17 -3.30 -24.37
CA GLU A 403 -8.88 -4.73 -24.37
C GLU A 403 -10.17 -5.48 -24.71
N LEU A 404 -10.17 -6.20 -25.82
CA LEU A 404 -11.34 -6.95 -26.28
C LEU A 404 -11.45 -8.31 -25.59
N THR A 405 -12.66 -8.89 -25.64
CA THR A 405 -12.93 -10.23 -25.10
C THR A 405 -12.73 -11.28 -26.21
N GLY A 406 -11.79 -12.22 -26.04
CA GLY A 406 -11.44 -13.27 -27.03
C GLY A 406 -10.27 -14.16 -26.57
N GLU A 407 -9.97 -15.25 -27.30
CA GLU A 407 -8.85 -16.18 -26.98
C GLU A 407 -7.48 -15.49 -27.11
N GLU A 408 -7.33 -14.56 -28.06
CA GLU A 408 -6.23 -13.61 -28.13
C GLU A 408 -6.72 -12.23 -27.65
N ARG A 409 -6.15 -11.71 -26.55
CA ARG A 409 -6.46 -10.36 -26.05
C ARG A 409 -5.89 -9.31 -27.00
N SER A 410 -6.66 -8.93 -28.01
CA SER A 410 -6.30 -7.82 -28.90
C SER A 410 -6.58 -6.48 -28.22
N VAL A 411 -5.60 -5.57 -28.27
CA VAL A 411 -5.73 -4.20 -27.76
C VAL A 411 -5.99 -3.27 -28.92
N VAL A 412 -7.08 -2.50 -28.87
CA VAL A 412 -7.38 -1.45 -29.86
C VAL A 412 -7.17 -0.08 -29.27
N GLN A 413 -6.35 0.71 -29.95
CA GLN A 413 -6.08 2.10 -29.60
C GLN A 413 -7.09 3.01 -30.30
N VAL A 414 -7.85 3.77 -29.52
CA VAL A 414 -8.75 4.81 -29.99
C VAL A 414 -8.14 6.16 -29.65
N ARG A 415 -7.91 7.02 -30.66
CA ARG A 415 -7.50 8.40 -30.41
C ARG A 415 -8.63 9.14 -29.71
N TRP A 416 -8.39 9.54 -28.46
CA TRP A 416 -9.38 10.19 -27.63
C TRP A 416 -8.67 10.94 -26.51
N SER A 417 -8.97 12.22 -26.37
CA SER A 417 -8.47 13.04 -25.27
C SER A 417 -9.65 13.46 -24.39
N PRO A 418 -9.51 13.45 -23.04
CA PRO A 418 -10.53 13.98 -22.17
C PRO A 418 -10.76 15.44 -22.53
N ASN A 419 -12.02 15.83 -22.70
CA ASN A 419 -12.41 17.18 -23.06
C ASN A 419 -11.88 18.13 -21.98
N ARG A 420 -10.68 18.70 -22.19
CA ARG A 420 -10.10 19.67 -21.28
C ARG A 420 -11.06 20.83 -21.33
N SER A 421 -11.69 21.18 -20.21
CA SER A 421 -12.44 22.42 -20.13
C SER A 421 -11.45 23.55 -20.44
N GLN A 422 -11.35 23.95 -21.69
CA GLN A 422 -10.59 25.11 -22.08
C GLN A 422 -11.33 26.30 -21.48
N ARG A 423 -10.89 26.72 -20.30
CA ARG A 423 -10.95 28.12 -19.95
C ARG A 423 -9.55 28.67 -20.16
N HIS A 424 -9.14 28.74 -21.42
CA HIS A 424 -8.05 29.63 -21.80
C HIS A 424 -8.60 31.05 -21.72
N ARG A 425 -8.34 31.73 -20.61
CA ARG A 425 -8.51 33.18 -20.51
C ARG A 425 -7.10 33.71 -20.39
N GLU A 426 -6.53 34.18 -21.50
CA GLU A 426 -5.22 34.85 -21.50
C GLU A 426 -5.31 36.01 -20.52
N ILE A 427 -4.63 35.89 -19.39
CA ILE A 427 -4.45 37.00 -18.46
C ILE A 427 -3.53 37.98 -19.16
N ILE A 428 -3.92 39.26 -19.21
CA ILE A 428 -3.08 40.29 -19.81
C ILE A 428 -1.91 40.55 -18.86
N VAL A 429 -0.70 40.47 -19.38
CA VAL A 429 0.55 40.63 -18.61
C VAL A 429 1.40 41.72 -19.28
N PRO A 430 1.94 42.69 -18.53
CA PRO A 430 2.84 43.71 -19.07
C PRO A 430 4.08 43.10 -19.76
N PRO A 431 4.56 43.67 -20.88
CA PRO A 431 5.86 43.31 -21.44
C PRO A 431 6.97 43.58 -20.41
N GLY A 432 7.70 42.54 -20.00
CA GLY A 432 8.82 42.64 -19.04
C GLY A 432 8.51 42.21 -17.60
N SER A 433 7.29 41.77 -17.30
CA SER A 433 6.95 41.21 -15.99
C SER A 433 7.07 39.68 -15.98
N ASP A 434 7.72 39.14 -14.94
CA ASP A 434 8.10 37.73 -14.84
C ASP A 434 6.84 36.83 -14.77
N ARG A 435 6.73 35.87 -15.70
CA ARG A 435 5.50 35.05 -15.91
C ARG A 435 5.19 34.08 -14.75
N LEU A 436 6.05 34.01 -13.74
CA LEU A 436 5.95 33.09 -12.62
C LEU A 436 5.18 33.71 -11.45
N GLY A 437 3.85 33.63 -11.47
CA GLY A 437 3.05 33.77 -10.23
C GLY A 437 1.68 34.44 -10.31
N LEU A 438 1.29 35.02 -11.43
CA LEU A 438 0.02 35.76 -11.51
C LEU A 438 -1.18 34.83 -11.73
N ARG A 439 -2.10 34.85 -10.75
CA ARG A 439 -3.36 34.08 -10.79
C ARG A 439 -4.51 34.95 -11.31
N PRO A 440 -5.54 34.36 -11.97
CA PRO A 440 -6.76 35.10 -12.32
C PRO A 440 -7.44 35.70 -11.08
N MET A 441 -8.09 36.84 -11.26
CA MET A 441 -8.96 37.43 -10.23
C MET A 441 -10.07 36.44 -9.84
N LYS A 442 -10.43 36.42 -8.55
CA LYS A 442 -11.56 35.62 -8.05
C LYS A 442 -12.87 36.08 -8.70
N VAL A 443 -13.81 35.15 -8.88
CA VAL A 443 -15.10 35.42 -9.55
C VAL A 443 -15.93 36.43 -8.75
N GLU A 444 -15.87 36.34 -7.43
CA GLU A 444 -16.60 37.21 -6.51
C GLU A 444 -16.10 38.65 -6.58
N ASP A 445 -14.77 38.84 -6.63
CA ASP A 445 -14.16 40.17 -6.74
C ASP A 445 -14.45 40.80 -8.11
N ARG A 446 -14.39 40.00 -9.18
CA ARG A 446 -14.77 40.44 -10.54
C ARG A 446 -16.23 40.88 -10.60
N ALA A 447 -17.15 40.13 -10.01
CA ALA A 447 -18.57 40.49 -9.96
C ALA A 447 -18.79 41.81 -9.20
N ARG A 448 -18.04 42.04 -8.10
CA ARG A 448 -18.12 43.28 -7.33
C ARG A 448 -17.68 44.50 -8.15
N ILE A 449 -16.57 44.40 -8.89
CA ILE A 449 -16.09 45.50 -9.73
C ILE A 449 -17.07 45.77 -10.88
N LEU A 450 -17.59 44.74 -11.55
CA LEU A 450 -18.57 44.91 -12.63
C LEU A 450 -19.85 45.59 -12.14
N LYS A 451 -20.33 45.23 -10.95
CA LYS A 451 -21.47 45.90 -10.32
C LYS A 451 -21.16 47.37 -10.07
N ALA A 452 -19.97 47.69 -9.53
CA ALA A 452 -19.56 49.06 -9.27
C ALA A 452 -19.46 49.91 -10.56
N VAL A 453 -18.95 49.35 -11.66
CA VAL A 453 -18.90 50.04 -12.97
C VAL A 453 -20.31 50.32 -13.50
N ALA A 454 -21.23 49.35 -13.40
CA ALA A 454 -22.62 49.54 -13.84
C ALA A 454 -23.33 50.61 -12.99
N THR A 455 -23.16 50.57 -11.67
CA THR A 455 -23.68 51.59 -10.75
C THR A 455 -23.12 52.97 -11.06
N ALA A 456 -21.81 53.09 -11.30
CA ALA A 456 -21.15 54.33 -11.65
C ALA A 456 -21.75 54.97 -12.92
N ARG A 457 -21.98 54.16 -13.97
CA ARG A 457 -22.60 54.63 -15.22
C ARG A 457 -24.04 55.08 -15.01
N SER A 458 -24.83 54.32 -14.26
CA SER A 458 -26.20 54.72 -13.92
C SER A 458 -26.25 56.04 -13.15
N TRP A 459 -25.31 56.27 -12.24
CA TRP A 459 -25.22 57.53 -11.50
C TRP A 459 -24.80 58.70 -12.39
N ILE A 460 -23.88 58.50 -13.34
CA ILE A 460 -23.56 59.51 -14.36
C ILE A 460 -24.79 59.84 -15.20
N ASP A 461 -25.53 58.83 -15.66
CA ASP A 461 -26.75 59.04 -16.46
C ASP A 461 -27.82 59.82 -15.67
N ASP A 462 -27.96 59.55 -14.37
CA ASP A 462 -28.87 60.28 -13.48
C ASP A 462 -28.46 61.76 -13.31
N LEU A 463 -27.15 62.04 -13.19
CA LEU A 463 -26.62 63.40 -13.12
C LEU A 463 -26.77 64.16 -14.45
N LEU A 464 -26.45 63.50 -15.57
CA LEU A 464 -26.56 64.09 -16.91
C LEU A 464 -28.02 64.35 -17.31
N ALA A 465 -28.94 63.49 -16.91
CA ALA A 465 -30.37 63.65 -17.12
C ALA A 465 -31.04 64.59 -16.09
N ALA A 466 -30.28 65.21 -15.19
CA ALA A 466 -30.77 66.06 -14.11
C ALA A 466 -31.84 65.40 -13.22
N ARG A 467 -31.84 64.06 -13.12
CA ARG A 467 -32.73 63.30 -12.22
C ARG A 467 -32.30 63.41 -10.76
N ILE A 468 -31.01 63.70 -10.54
CA ILE A 468 -30.40 63.96 -9.24
C ILE A 468 -29.52 65.20 -9.37
N ALA A 469 -29.55 66.07 -8.36
CA ALA A 469 -28.89 67.37 -8.42
C ALA A 469 -27.36 67.29 -8.31
N ASP A 470 -26.84 66.45 -7.40
CA ASP A 470 -25.43 66.40 -7.06
C ASP A 470 -25.00 65.04 -6.48
N THR A 471 -23.71 64.91 -6.18
CA THR A 471 -23.13 63.68 -5.60
C THR A 471 -23.60 63.44 -4.16
N ASP A 472 -24.00 64.47 -3.43
CA ASP A 472 -24.51 64.37 -2.06
C ASP A 472 -25.91 63.74 -2.03
N ALA A 473 -26.77 64.10 -2.98
CA ALA A 473 -28.08 63.49 -3.14
C ALA A 473 -27.99 62.00 -3.53
N ILE A 474 -26.98 61.61 -4.32
CA ILE A 474 -26.67 60.19 -4.58
C ILE A 474 -26.24 59.48 -3.29
N ALA A 475 -25.35 60.11 -2.51
CA ALA A 475 -24.84 59.56 -1.27
C ALA A 475 -25.98 59.29 -0.26
N MET A 476 -26.93 60.22 -0.13
CA MET A 476 -28.13 60.06 0.68
C MET A 476 -29.05 58.93 0.17
N ARG A 477 -29.30 58.86 -1.15
CA ARG A 477 -30.17 57.83 -1.75
C ARG A 477 -29.64 56.42 -1.52
N GLU A 478 -28.32 56.25 -1.64
CA GLU A 478 -27.66 54.94 -1.60
C GLU A 478 -27.16 54.57 -0.19
N GLY A 479 -27.33 55.48 0.80
CA GLY A 479 -26.92 55.26 2.19
C GLY A 479 -25.40 55.11 2.35
N CYS A 480 -24.62 55.88 1.59
CA CYS A 480 -23.16 55.80 1.61
C CYS A 480 -22.51 57.19 1.73
N SER A 481 -21.18 57.25 1.92
CA SER A 481 -20.48 58.53 2.00
C SER A 481 -20.27 59.15 0.61
N GLU A 482 -20.27 60.48 0.52
CA GLU A 482 -19.99 61.21 -0.73
C GLU A 482 -18.64 60.80 -1.34
N ARG A 483 -17.62 60.54 -0.50
CA ARG A 483 -16.33 59.99 -0.94
C ARG A 483 -16.48 58.65 -1.65
N SER A 484 -17.36 57.77 -1.16
CA SER A 484 -17.64 56.47 -1.78
C SER A 484 -18.35 56.65 -3.13
N VAL A 485 -19.24 57.64 -3.24
CA VAL A 485 -19.88 58.02 -4.49
C VAL A 485 -18.85 58.49 -5.51
N ARG A 486 -18.00 59.46 -5.15
CA ARG A 486 -16.94 60.01 -6.02
C ARG A 486 -15.97 58.92 -6.50
N MET A 487 -15.52 58.04 -5.60
CA MET A 487 -14.64 56.91 -5.95
C MET A 487 -15.29 55.96 -6.96
N THR A 488 -16.59 55.68 -6.79
CA THR A 488 -17.32 54.79 -7.70
C THR A 488 -17.57 55.47 -9.04
N LEU A 489 -17.91 56.76 -9.06
CA LEU A 489 -18.10 57.54 -10.29
C LEU A 489 -16.85 57.53 -11.19
N SER A 490 -15.63 57.54 -10.61
CA SER A 490 -14.39 57.41 -11.38
C SER A 490 -14.34 56.13 -12.24
N LEU A 491 -14.99 55.05 -11.81
CA LEU A 491 -15.03 53.78 -12.55
C LEU A 491 -15.84 53.85 -13.84
N ALA A 492 -16.73 54.84 -13.99
CA ALA A 492 -17.49 55.00 -15.22
C ALA A 492 -16.60 55.40 -16.41
N GLN A 493 -15.45 56.04 -16.13
CA GLN A 493 -14.48 56.53 -17.12
C GLN A 493 -13.41 55.51 -17.50
N LEU A 494 -13.54 54.25 -17.05
CA LEU A 494 -12.62 53.18 -17.44
C LEU A 494 -12.68 52.92 -18.94
N SER A 495 -11.50 52.73 -19.56
CA SER A 495 -11.38 52.36 -20.97
C SER A 495 -12.27 51.15 -21.30
N PRO A 496 -12.94 51.15 -22.48
CA PRO A 496 -13.69 50.00 -22.96
C PRO A 496 -12.88 48.69 -22.97
N ARG A 497 -11.57 48.75 -23.24
CA ARG A 497 -10.69 47.56 -23.26
C ARG A 497 -10.50 46.97 -21.86
N ILE A 498 -10.37 47.82 -20.84
CA ILE A 498 -10.25 47.41 -19.44
C ILE A 498 -11.57 46.77 -18.96
N VAL A 499 -12.71 47.39 -19.29
CA VAL A 499 -14.03 46.84 -18.96
C VAL A 499 -14.26 45.50 -19.65
N GLN A 500 -13.88 45.38 -20.93
CA GLN A 500 -13.95 44.12 -21.66
C GLN A 500 -13.06 43.04 -21.02
N ALA A 501 -11.83 43.37 -20.64
CA ALA A 501 -10.96 42.43 -19.94
C ALA A 501 -11.49 42.01 -18.56
N LEU A 502 -12.15 42.93 -17.85
CA LEU A 502 -12.85 42.62 -16.60
C LEU A 502 -14.00 41.64 -16.85
N VAL A 503 -14.81 41.84 -17.89
CA VAL A 503 -15.86 40.89 -18.31
C VAL A 503 -15.27 39.56 -18.75
N GLU A 504 -14.13 39.54 -19.42
CA GLU A 504 -13.52 38.29 -19.86
C GLU A 504 -12.70 37.61 -18.75
N GLY A 505 -12.48 38.29 -17.62
CA GLY A 505 -11.71 37.79 -16.48
C GLY A 505 -10.22 37.67 -16.79
N ARG A 506 -9.71 38.58 -17.62
CA ARG A 506 -8.31 38.66 -18.06
C ARG A 506 -7.44 39.59 -17.20
N LEU A 507 -8.04 40.28 -16.22
CA LEU A 507 -7.30 41.12 -15.27
C LEU A 507 -6.62 40.27 -14.18
N PRO A 508 -5.37 40.62 -13.80
CA PRO A 508 -4.64 39.90 -12.76
C PRO A 508 -5.26 40.07 -11.38
N ARG A 509 -5.03 39.07 -10.51
CA ARG A 509 -5.44 39.13 -9.10
C ARG A 509 -4.67 40.22 -8.35
N GLY A 510 -5.38 41.02 -7.55
CA GLY A 510 -4.80 42.12 -6.76
C GLY A 510 -5.30 43.50 -7.18
N ILE A 511 -5.81 43.64 -8.40
CA ILE A 511 -6.49 44.85 -8.87
C ILE A 511 -7.90 44.91 -8.25
N GLY A 512 -8.20 46.00 -7.54
CA GLY A 512 -9.48 46.23 -6.87
C GLY A 512 -10.15 47.52 -7.30
N ILE A 513 -11.31 47.83 -6.71
CA ILE A 513 -12.07 49.06 -6.98
C ILE A 513 -11.21 50.30 -6.75
N LYS A 514 -10.47 50.35 -5.64
CA LYS A 514 -9.63 51.49 -5.28
C LYS A 514 -8.53 51.75 -6.33
N SER A 515 -7.80 50.72 -6.74
CA SER A 515 -6.73 50.87 -7.74
C SER A 515 -7.26 51.30 -9.10
N LEU A 516 -8.48 50.86 -9.48
CA LEU A 516 -9.11 51.28 -10.73
C LEU A 516 -9.67 52.71 -10.66
N ALA A 517 -10.14 53.15 -9.48
CA ALA A 517 -10.66 54.50 -9.28
C ALA A 517 -9.56 55.59 -9.24
N GLU A 518 -8.33 55.19 -8.95
CA GLU A 518 -7.15 56.08 -8.90
C GLU A 518 -6.44 56.22 -10.26
N LEU A 519 -6.95 55.58 -11.32
CA LEU A 519 -6.35 55.66 -12.65
C LEU A 519 -6.55 57.04 -13.29
N PRO A 520 -5.62 57.48 -14.17
CA PRO A 520 -5.75 58.74 -14.89
C PRO A 520 -6.98 58.76 -15.80
N LEU A 521 -7.45 59.94 -16.20
CA LEU A 521 -8.62 60.07 -17.08
C LEU A 521 -8.34 59.65 -18.53
N SER A 522 -7.09 59.72 -18.97
CA SER A 522 -6.69 59.32 -20.32
C SER A 522 -6.75 57.81 -20.49
N TRP A 523 -7.57 57.31 -21.42
CA TRP A 523 -7.67 55.88 -21.69
C TRP A 523 -6.33 55.24 -22.06
N ALA A 524 -5.47 55.94 -22.80
CA ALA A 524 -4.14 55.44 -23.15
C ALA A 524 -3.24 55.25 -21.91
N GLU A 525 -3.34 56.16 -20.93
CA GLU A 525 -2.59 56.08 -19.69
C GLU A 525 -3.19 55.05 -18.72
N GLN A 526 -4.51 54.91 -18.68
CA GLN A 526 -5.18 53.83 -17.94
C GLN A 526 -4.74 52.47 -18.46
N GLU A 527 -4.73 52.33 -19.78
CA GLU A 527 -4.30 51.14 -20.47
C GLU A 527 -2.83 50.84 -20.16
N HIS A 528 -1.95 51.83 -20.30
CA HIS A 528 -0.53 51.67 -19.94
C HIS A 528 -0.33 51.28 -18.47
N ALA A 529 -1.06 51.91 -17.53
CA ALA A 529 -0.96 51.64 -16.10
C ALA A 529 -1.42 50.23 -15.71
N ILE A 530 -2.34 49.62 -16.46
CA ILE A 530 -2.79 48.24 -16.26
C ILE A 530 -2.02 47.24 -17.18
N GLY A 531 -1.31 47.75 -18.20
CA GLY A 531 -0.49 46.97 -19.12
C GLY A 531 -1.18 46.54 -20.42
N PHE A 532 -1.96 47.44 -21.05
CA PHE A 532 -2.72 47.25 -22.30
C PHE A 532 -2.09 47.85 -23.55
#